data_AF-A0A7J4FY42-F1
#
_entry.id   AF-A0A7J4FY42-F1
#
_cell.length_a   1.000
_cell.length_b   1.000
_cell.length_c   1.000
_cell.angle_alpha   90.00
_cell.angle_beta   90.00
_cell.angle_gamma   90.00
#
_symmetry.space_group_name_H-M   'P 1'
#
loop_
_entity.id
_entity.type
_entity.pdbx_description
1 polymer ?
#
loop_
_entity_poly.entity_id
_entity_poly.type
_entity_poly.pdbx_seq_one_letter_code
_entity_poly.pdbx_strand_id
1 'polypeptide(L)'
;MTGATQGDFRDGAASWFAFDDSNATNGWVTINIFVMGRDLSGDLILADVTLEAIGSPGDSSPLILEIMVLADQSGYNKEFAVDNGTFTIPKAVTAPAFTKFGAFVMTGLLCAIGATTVRKRRDI
;
A
#
# COMPACT_ATOMS: atom_id res chain seq x y z
N MET A 1 -7.15 -8.91 -4.21
CA MET A 1 -7.48 -7.74 -3.38
C MET A 1 -8.33 -8.21 -2.21
N THR A 2 -8.13 -7.69 -1.01
CA THR A 2 -8.78 -8.19 0.21
C THR A 2 -9.65 -7.16 0.93
N GLY A 3 -9.63 -5.90 0.48
CA GLY A 3 -10.57 -4.88 0.94
C GLY A 3 -10.06 -3.46 0.71
N ALA A 4 -10.89 -2.47 1.05
CA ALA A 4 -10.52 -1.07 1.10
C ALA A 4 -11.14 -0.39 2.34
N THR A 5 -10.44 0.61 2.87
CA THR A 5 -10.94 1.45 3.97
C THR A 5 -10.93 2.91 3.56
N GLN A 6 -11.92 3.65 4.05
CA GLN A 6 -12.04 5.09 3.80
C GLN A 6 -10.85 5.85 4.39
N GLY A 7 -10.27 6.74 3.59
CA GLY A 7 -9.20 7.64 3.99
C GLY A 7 -9.73 8.84 4.79
N ASP A 8 -9.35 10.06 4.39
CA ASP A 8 -9.59 11.32 5.12
C ASP A 8 -11.03 11.84 5.03
N PHE A 9 -11.90 11.16 4.28
CA PHE A 9 -13.26 11.59 3.96
C PHE A 9 -14.26 11.33 5.10
N ARG A 10 -13.83 11.39 6.37
CA ARG A 10 -14.53 10.79 7.54
C ARG A 10 -15.65 11.62 8.13
N ASP A 11 -15.79 12.88 7.72
CA ASP A 11 -16.61 13.84 8.48
C ASP A 11 -17.77 14.40 7.64
N GLY A 12 -18.97 13.91 7.97
CA GLY A 12 -20.26 14.41 7.48
C GLY A 12 -21.36 13.40 7.78
N ALA A 13 -22.47 13.83 8.38
CA ALA A 13 -23.58 12.94 8.75
C ALA A 13 -24.24 12.21 7.54
N ALA A 14 -23.89 12.60 6.31
CA ALA A 14 -24.33 12.00 5.05
C ALA A 14 -23.17 11.67 4.10
N SER A 15 -21.91 11.65 4.57
CA SER A 15 -20.78 11.21 3.76
C SER A 15 -20.86 9.69 3.54
N TRP A 16 -20.59 9.24 2.32
CA TRP A 16 -20.69 7.84 1.92
C TRP A 16 -19.39 7.37 1.29
N PHE A 17 -18.95 6.17 1.70
CA PHE A 17 -17.86 5.43 1.09
C PHE A 17 -18.40 4.10 0.60
N ALA A 18 -18.27 3.85 -0.71
CA ALA A 18 -18.61 2.57 -1.31
C ALA A 18 -17.37 1.97 -1.97
N PHE A 19 -17.20 0.66 -1.78
CA PHE A 19 -16.16 -0.12 -2.41
C PHE A 19 -16.81 -1.35 -3.04
N ASP A 20 -16.60 -1.54 -4.35
CA ASP A 20 -17.11 -2.66 -5.13
C ASP A 20 -15.94 -3.45 -5.72
N ASP A 21 -15.79 -4.69 -5.25
CA ASP A 21 -14.77 -5.65 -5.68
C ASP A 21 -15.33 -6.77 -6.55
N SER A 22 -16.56 -6.66 -7.03
CA SER A 22 -17.20 -7.68 -7.89
C SER A 22 -16.41 -8.01 -9.15
N ASN A 23 -15.52 -7.11 -9.58
CA ASN A 23 -14.63 -7.26 -10.73
C ASN A 23 -13.15 -7.48 -10.36
N ALA A 24 -12.83 -7.72 -9.09
CA ALA A 24 -11.44 -7.89 -8.65
C ALA A 24 -10.74 -9.06 -9.37
N THR A 25 -11.48 -10.10 -9.77
CA THR A 25 -10.97 -11.21 -10.58
C THR A 25 -10.63 -10.81 -12.02
N ASN A 26 -11.24 -9.73 -12.53
CA ASN A 26 -10.94 -9.10 -13.81
C ASN A 26 -9.84 -8.04 -13.70
N GLY A 27 -9.26 -7.84 -12.50
CA GLY A 27 -8.11 -6.97 -12.27
C GLY A 27 -8.45 -5.51 -11.93
N TRP A 28 -9.72 -5.18 -11.67
CA TRP A 28 -10.12 -3.82 -11.32
C TRP A 28 -11.22 -3.79 -10.25
N VAL A 29 -11.36 -2.65 -9.59
CA VAL A 29 -12.35 -2.39 -8.55
C VAL A 29 -12.85 -0.96 -8.67
N THR A 30 -14.01 -0.67 -8.11
CA THR A 30 -14.59 0.68 -8.09
C THR A 30 -14.64 1.22 -6.68
N ILE A 31 -14.21 2.47 -6.51
CA ILE A 31 -14.38 3.22 -5.26
C ILE A 31 -15.24 4.43 -5.56
N ASN A 32 -16.29 4.63 -4.76
CA ASN A 32 -17.13 5.81 -4.81
C ASN A 32 -17.08 6.53 -3.46
N ILE A 33 -16.84 7.84 -3.50
CA ILE A 33 -16.94 8.68 -2.33
C ILE A 33 -17.86 9.86 -2.62
N PHE A 34 -18.73 10.13 -1.66
CA PHE A 34 -19.59 11.30 -1.65
C PHE A 34 -19.49 12.00 -0.29
N VAL A 35 -19.31 13.32 -0.30
CA VAL A 35 -19.25 14.15 0.91
C VAL A 35 -20.28 15.27 0.79
N MET A 36 -21.05 15.49 1.85
CA MET A 36 -22.03 16.57 1.91
C MET A 36 -21.65 17.63 2.94
N GLY A 37 -22.03 18.88 2.67
CA GLY A 37 -22.03 19.96 3.65
C GLY A 37 -20.68 20.63 3.87
N ARG A 38 -19.66 20.30 3.06
CA ARG A 38 -18.36 20.97 3.07
C ARG A 38 -17.64 20.82 1.72
N ASP A 39 -16.83 21.82 1.41
CA ASP A 39 -15.79 21.70 0.39
C ASP A 39 -14.58 20.94 0.96
N LEU A 40 -13.88 20.27 0.05
CA LEU A 40 -12.60 19.60 0.31
C LEU A 40 -11.49 20.40 -0.35
N SER A 41 -10.37 20.58 0.34
CA SER A 41 -9.22 21.29 -0.18
C SER A 41 -7.92 20.71 0.38
N GLY A 42 -6.83 20.88 -0.36
CA GLY A 42 -5.52 20.33 -0.04
C GLY A 42 -5.36 18.87 -0.48
N ASP A 43 -4.28 18.26 0.01
CA ASP A 43 -3.93 16.87 -0.27
C ASP A 43 -4.69 15.95 0.69
N LEU A 44 -5.48 15.02 0.15
CA LEU A 44 -6.36 14.14 0.91
C LEU A 44 -6.22 12.70 0.41
N ILE A 45 -6.23 11.76 1.34
CA ILE A 45 -6.26 10.33 1.03
C ILE A 45 -7.71 9.89 0.78
N LEU A 46 -7.97 9.39 -0.43
CA LEU A 46 -9.28 8.88 -0.83
C LEU A 46 -9.62 7.57 -0.10
N ALA A 47 -8.75 6.57 -0.24
CA ALA A 47 -8.91 5.27 0.38
C ALA A 47 -7.55 4.60 0.58
N ASP A 48 -7.48 3.73 1.58
CA ASP A 48 -6.43 2.72 1.70
C ASP A 48 -6.95 1.41 1.12
N VAL A 49 -6.18 0.81 0.21
CA VAL A 49 -6.53 -0.43 -0.50
C VAL A 49 -5.59 -1.54 -0.06
N THR A 50 -6.16 -2.64 0.43
CA THR A 50 -5.39 -3.83 0.81
C THR A 50 -5.32 -4.81 -0.35
N LEU A 51 -4.10 -5.04 -0.83
CA LEU A 51 -3.80 -5.97 -1.92
C LEU A 51 -3.14 -7.23 -1.37
N GLU A 52 -3.47 -8.37 -1.98
CA GLU A 52 -2.72 -9.62 -1.80
C GLU A 52 -1.76 -9.75 -2.98
N ALA A 53 -0.46 -9.84 -2.69
CA ALA A 53 0.56 -10.00 -3.71
C ALA A 53 0.62 -11.47 -4.16
N ILE A 54 0.28 -11.73 -5.43
CA ILE A 54 0.39 -13.04 -6.07
C ILE A 54 1.44 -12.95 -7.17
N GLY A 55 2.53 -13.70 -7.05
CA GLY A 55 3.65 -13.66 -8.00
C GLY A 55 4.99 -13.98 -7.34
N SER A 56 6.08 -13.72 -8.07
CA SER A 56 7.44 -13.93 -7.60
C SER A 56 8.07 -12.64 -7.06
N PRO A 57 9.04 -12.73 -6.13
CA PRO A 57 9.76 -11.55 -5.65
C PRO A 57 10.48 -10.79 -6.78
N GLY A 58 10.21 -9.50 -6.89
CA GLY A 58 10.69 -8.63 -7.97
C GLY A 58 9.70 -8.42 -9.12
N ASP A 59 8.62 -9.20 -9.18
CA ASP A 59 7.54 -8.96 -10.15
C ASP A 59 6.87 -7.62 -9.83
N SER A 60 6.48 -6.90 -10.89
CA SER A 60 5.84 -5.59 -10.77
C SER A 60 4.54 -5.55 -11.57
N SER A 61 3.55 -4.90 -10.99
CA SER A 61 2.23 -4.70 -11.58
C SER A 61 1.88 -3.21 -11.58
N PRO A 62 1.36 -2.67 -12.70
CA PRO A 62 0.89 -1.29 -12.73
C PRO A 62 -0.38 -1.16 -11.87
N LEU A 63 -0.52 -0.01 -11.20
CA LEU A 63 -1.75 0.40 -10.52
C LEU A 63 -2.34 1.56 -11.33
N ILE A 64 -3.24 1.22 -12.24
CA ILE A 64 -3.84 2.19 -13.16
C ILE A 64 -5.10 2.76 -12.51
N LEU A 65 -5.22 4.08 -12.50
CA LEU A 65 -6.40 4.78 -12.03
C LEU A 65 -7.23 5.27 -13.22
N GLU A 66 -8.54 5.12 -13.13
CA GLU A 66 -9.49 5.74 -14.06
C GLU A 66 -10.49 6.54 -13.25
N ILE A 67 -10.59 7.83 -13.53
CA ILE A 67 -11.54 8.73 -12.88
C ILE A 67 -12.78 8.81 -13.75
N MET A 68 -13.86 8.16 -13.34
CA MET A 68 -15.14 8.21 -14.07
C MET A 68 -15.82 9.57 -13.92
N VAL A 69 -15.87 10.09 -12.69
CA VAL A 69 -16.49 11.38 -12.35
C VAL A 69 -15.72 12.01 -11.19
N LEU A 70 -15.36 13.28 -11.35
CA LEU A 70 -14.91 14.14 -10.25
C LEU A 70 -15.68 15.45 -10.35
N ALA A 71 -16.46 15.78 -9.33
CA ALA A 71 -17.30 16.97 -9.30
C ALA A 71 -17.23 17.67 -7.95
N ASP A 72 -17.47 18.99 -7.93
CA ASP A 72 -17.59 19.76 -6.71
C ASP A 72 -18.97 19.63 -6.05
N GLN A 73 -19.16 20.28 -4.89
CA GLN A 73 -20.42 20.25 -4.14
C GLN A 73 -21.63 20.84 -4.91
N SER A 74 -21.39 21.62 -5.98
CA SER A 74 -22.45 22.16 -6.83
C SER A 74 -22.79 21.23 -8.00
N GLY A 75 -22.12 20.08 -8.09
CA GLY A 75 -22.29 19.11 -9.19
C GLY A 75 -21.55 19.48 -10.46
N TYR A 76 -20.65 20.47 -10.43
CA TYR A 76 -19.85 20.81 -11.59
C TYR A 76 -18.61 19.92 -11.67
N ASN A 77 -18.42 19.30 -12.83
CA ASN A 77 -17.23 18.48 -13.09
C ASN A 77 -15.96 19.32 -12.95
N LYS A 78 -14.93 18.71 -12.36
CA LYS A 78 -13.61 19.30 -12.18
C LYS A 78 -12.63 18.64 -13.12
N GLU A 79 -11.72 19.44 -13.66
CA GLU A 79 -10.56 18.90 -14.36
C GLU A 79 -9.68 18.13 -13.38
N PHE A 80 -9.08 17.06 -13.87
CA PHE A 80 -8.18 16.22 -13.11
C PHE A 80 -7.02 15.75 -13.99
N ALA A 81 -5.93 15.39 -13.34
CA ALA A 81 -4.86 14.62 -13.92
C ALA A 81 -4.75 13.30 -13.16
N VAL A 82 -4.44 12.22 -13.88
CA VAL A 82 -4.21 10.91 -13.30
C VAL A 82 -2.71 10.69 -13.18
N ASP A 83 -2.27 10.28 -11.99
CA ASP A 83 -0.93 9.76 -11.76
C ASP A 83 -1.03 8.29 -11.33
N ASN A 84 -0.51 7.40 -12.16
CA ASN A 84 -0.62 5.95 -11.96
C ASN A 84 0.48 5.43 -11.04
N GLY A 85 0.16 4.40 -10.27
CA GLY A 85 1.12 3.74 -9.39
C GLY A 85 1.79 2.52 -10.04
N THR A 86 2.75 1.95 -9.32
CA THR A 86 3.29 0.61 -9.58
C THR A 86 3.52 -0.08 -8.25
N PHE A 87 3.15 -1.34 -8.17
CA PHE A 87 3.45 -2.20 -7.04
C PHE A 87 4.49 -3.24 -7.43
N THR A 88 5.54 -3.38 -6.64
CA THR A 88 6.58 -4.39 -6.84
C THR A 88 6.63 -5.31 -5.63
N ILE A 89 6.58 -6.63 -5.87
CA ILE A 89 6.72 -7.63 -4.81
C ILE A 89 8.15 -7.54 -4.26
N PRO A 90 8.34 -7.25 -2.95
CA PRO A 90 9.67 -7.09 -2.40
C PRO A 90 10.52 -8.35 -2.54
N LYS A 91 11.78 -8.21 -2.97
CA LYS A 91 12.77 -9.29 -2.88
C LYS A 91 13.15 -9.51 -1.43
N ALA A 92 13.10 -10.76 -0.96
CA ALA A 92 13.66 -11.10 0.34
C ALA A 92 15.15 -10.73 0.34
N VAL A 93 15.55 -9.85 1.25
CA VAL A 93 16.97 -9.57 1.47
C VAL A 93 17.54 -10.80 2.17
N THR A 94 18.22 -11.68 1.44
CA THR A 94 19.06 -12.70 2.08
C THR A 94 20.11 -11.97 2.90
N ALA A 95 20.02 -12.07 4.23
CA ALA A 95 21.06 -11.58 5.12
C ALA A 95 22.42 -12.16 4.67
N PRO A 96 23.53 -11.40 4.73
CA PRO A 96 24.82 -11.93 4.36
C PRO A 96 25.09 -13.17 5.20
N ALA A 97 25.37 -14.29 4.54
CA ALA A 97 25.79 -15.51 5.22
C ALA A 97 27.08 -15.18 5.98
N PHE A 98 27.00 -15.07 7.31
CA PHE A 98 28.17 -15.11 8.15
C PHE A 98 28.82 -16.48 7.92
N THR A 99 29.87 -16.51 7.11
CA THR A 99 30.72 -17.69 6.96
C THR A 99 31.37 -17.90 8.32
N LYS A 100 30.82 -18.83 9.10
CA LYS A 100 31.38 -19.22 10.40
C LYS A 100 32.76 -19.85 10.16
N PHE A 101 33.83 -19.10 10.44
CA PHE A 101 35.09 -19.73 10.83
C PHE A 101 34.85 -20.36 12.21
N GLY A 102 34.69 -21.68 12.25
CA GLY A 102 34.51 -22.46 13.47
C GLY A 102 33.08 -22.96 13.65
N ALA A 103 32.94 -24.28 13.66
CA ALA A 103 31.70 -24.99 13.87
C ALA A 103 31.01 -24.57 15.17
N PHE A 104 29.75 -24.13 15.07
CA PHE A 104 28.80 -24.28 16.17
C PHE A 104 27.44 -24.57 15.54
N VAL A 105 27.03 -25.83 15.68
CA VAL A 105 25.72 -26.36 15.33
C VAL A 105 24.70 -25.67 16.25
N MET A 106 23.72 -24.99 15.67
CA MET A 106 22.48 -24.62 16.36
C MET A 106 21.34 -24.91 15.40
N THR A 107 20.90 -26.15 15.41
CA THR A 107 19.55 -26.56 14.99
C THR A 107 18.56 -25.89 15.93
N GLY A 108 17.70 -25.03 15.39
CA GLY A 108 16.58 -24.48 16.16
C GLY A 108 16.22 -23.07 15.75
N LEU A 109 15.18 -22.99 14.92
CA LEU A 109 14.35 -21.81 14.71
C LEU A 109 14.01 -21.13 16.05
N LEU A 110 14.43 -19.89 16.26
CA LEU A 110 13.68 -18.98 17.12
C LEU A 110 13.86 -17.53 16.65
N CYS A 111 12.75 -17.00 16.13
CA CYS A 111 12.50 -15.59 15.95
C CYS A 111 12.66 -14.84 17.28
N ALA A 112 13.54 -13.83 17.34
CA ALA A 112 13.33 -12.59 18.10
C ALA A 112 14.53 -11.64 17.95
N ILE A 113 14.26 -10.52 17.26
CA ILE A 113 14.70 -9.14 17.55
C ILE A 113 15.87 -9.01 18.54
N GLY A 114 17.05 -8.67 18.00
CA GLY A 114 18.18 -8.20 18.79
C GLY A 114 19.17 -7.47 17.89
N ALA A 115 19.09 -6.13 17.87
CA ALA A 115 20.09 -5.28 17.22
C ALA A 115 21.47 -5.56 17.82
N THR A 116 22.28 -6.36 17.11
CA THR A 116 23.65 -6.62 17.52
C THR A 116 24.55 -5.58 16.85
N THR A 117 24.84 -4.49 17.57
CA THR A 117 25.81 -3.48 17.14
C THR A 117 27.22 -4.08 17.21
N VAL A 118 27.79 -4.44 16.05
CA VAL A 118 29.19 -4.86 15.97
C VAL A 118 30.08 -3.62 15.83
N ARG A 119 30.75 -3.21 16.92
CA ARG A 119 31.83 -2.21 16.87
C ARG A 119 33.09 -2.85 16.27
N LYS A 120 33.59 -2.32 15.16
CA LYS A 120 34.93 -2.65 14.64
C LYS A 120 35.99 -2.12 15.63
N ARG A 121 36.79 -3.02 16.23
CA ARG A 121 38.08 -2.62 16.84
C ARG A 121 38.97 -2.12 15.70
N ARG A 122 39.48 -0.89 15.79
CA ARG A 122 40.69 -0.50 15.07
C ARG A 122 41.84 -1.18 15.81
N ASP A 123 42.42 -2.19 15.18
CA ASP A 123 43.76 -2.64 15.54
C ASP A 123 44.74 -1.89 14.62
N ILE A 124 45.58 -1.08 15.27
CA ILE A 124 46.71 -0.25 14.78
C ILE A 124 46.33 1.01 13.99
#